data_AF-A0A662ENL5-F1
#
_entry.id   AF-A0A662ENL5-F1
#
_cell.length_a   1.000
_cell.length_b   1.000
_cell.length_c   1.000
_cell.angle_alpha   90.00
_cell.angle_beta   90.00
_cell.angle_gamma   90.00
#
_symmetry.space_group_name_H-M   'P 1'
#
loop_
_entity.id
_entity.type
_entity.pdbx_description
1 polymer ?
#
loop_
_entity_poly.entity_id
_entity_poly.type
_entity_poly.pdbx_seq_one_letter_code
_entity_poly.pdbx_strand_id
1 'polypeptide(L)'
;MGEMKKQMIAVCGIDCGSCDIRNAPSDPKAAERLVSWFKDQGWLKEGEGIDEVISRSMYCMGCRGDRSVHWSSECWILRCCVDDKGLEYCYECEDFPCLRLKEWAKGSAGYTEALARL
;
A
#
# COMPACT_ATOMS: atom_id res chain seq x y z
N MET A 1 6.81 24.70 -12.42
CA MET A 1 7.41 23.37 -12.68
C MET A 1 6.62 22.35 -11.88
N GLY A 2 5.62 21.73 -12.51
CA GLY A 2 4.81 20.72 -11.83
C GLY A 2 5.64 19.46 -11.68
N GLU A 3 6.05 19.14 -10.45
CA GLU A 3 6.65 17.85 -10.14
C GLU A 3 5.69 16.76 -10.61
N MET A 4 6.11 16.05 -11.64
CA MET A 4 5.49 14.84 -12.10
C MET A 4 5.69 13.84 -10.95
N LYS A 5 4.77 13.84 -9.96
CA LYS A 5 4.73 12.85 -8.88
C LYS A 5 4.85 11.51 -9.57
N LYS A 6 6.03 10.87 -9.50
CA LYS A 6 6.23 9.49 -9.97
C LYS A 6 5.08 8.71 -9.34
N GLN A 7 4.09 8.33 -10.15
CA GLN A 7 2.92 7.63 -9.66
C GLN A 7 3.45 6.35 -9.03
N MET A 8 3.43 6.33 -7.71
CA MET A 8 4.06 5.27 -6.97
C MET A 8 3.04 4.16 -6.88
N ILE A 9 3.11 3.25 -7.84
CA ILE A 9 2.12 2.20 -8.02
C ILE A 9 2.67 0.90 -7.40
N ALA A 10 1.83 0.27 -6.57
CA ALA A 10 2.07 -1.08 -6.07
C ALA A 10 2.19 -2.07 -7.23
N VAL A 11 2.82 -3.21 -7.00
CA VAL A 11 2.95 -4.25 -8.04
C VAL A 11 1.59 -4.74 -8.56
N CYS A 12 0.53 -4.61 -7.75
CA CYS A 12 -0.85 -4.96 -8.08
C CYS A 12 -1.66 -3.85 -8.78
N GLY A 13 -1.08 -2.66 -9.00
CA GLY A 13 -1.77 -1.52 -9.62
C GLY A 13 -2.40 -0.52 -8.63
N ILE A 14 -2.41 -0.80 -7.32
CA ILE A 14 -2.90 0.17 -6.32
C ILE A 14 -2.02 1.43 -6.34
N ASP A 15 -2.66 2.60 -6.34
CA ASP A 15 -1.99 3.87 -6.20
C ASP A 15 -1.48 4.07 -4.76
N CYS A 16 -0.19 3.82 -4.54
CA CYS A 16 0.46 4.14 -3.27
C CYS A 16 0.82 5.62 -3.14
N GLY A 17 0.78 6.42 -4.21
CA GLY A 17 1.12 7.84 -4.18
C GLY A 17 0.15 8.68 -3.36
N SER A 18 -1.10 8.23 -3.26
CA SER A 18 -2.16 8.83 -2.44
C SER A 18 -2.38 8.14 -1.08
N CYS A 19 -1.57 7.13 -0.73
CA CYS A 19 -1.76 6.35 0.48
C CYS A 19 -1.20 7.04 1.73
N ASP A 20 -2.06 7.33 2.71
CA ASP A 20 -1.65 7.99 3.95
C ASP A 20 -0.68 7.15 4.81
N ILE A 21 -0.88 5.82 4.89
CA ILE A 21 0.01 4.90 5.61
C ILE A 21 1.45 4.99 5.10
N ARG A 22 1.61 5.16 3.79
CA ARG A 22 2.92 5.31 3.17
C ARG A 22 3.49 6.71 3.38
N ASN A 23 2.67 7.72 3.17
CA ASN A 23 3.12 9.10 3.14
C ASN A 23 3.36 9.67 4.54
N ALA A 24 2.75 9.11 5.59
CA ALA A 24 2.79 9.60 6.96
C ALA A 24 4.19 9.89 7.52
N PRO A 25 5.25 9.09 7.29
CA PRO A 25 6.60 9.43 7.74
C PRO A 25 7.19 10.71 7.11
N SER A 26 6.63 11.19 6.00
CA SER A 26 7.19 12.30 5.19
C SER A 26 6.21 13.44 4.90
N ASP A 27 4.90 13.24 5.09
CA ASP A 27 3.84 14.23 4.86
C ASP A 27 3.04 14.43 6.16
N PRO A 28 3.18 15.59 6.82
CA PRO A 28 2.46 15.90 8.05
C PRO A 28 0.94 15.79 7.93
N LYS A 29 0.35 16.14 6.76
CA LYS A 29 -1.10 16.03 6.56
C LYS A 29 -1.54 14.58 6.44
N ALA A 30 -0.74 13.73 5.81
CA ALA A 30 -0.98 12.29 5.78
C ALA A 30 -0.83 11.68 7.18
N ALA A 31 0.16 12.13 7.95
CA ALA A 31 0.38 11.70 9.33
C ALA A 31 -0.83 12.02 10.21
N GLU A 32 -1.36 13.24 10.15
CA GLU A 32 -2.56 13.65 10.91
C GLU A 32 -3.77 12.76 10.58
N ARG A 33 -4.06 12.56 9.29
CA ARG A 33 -5.18 11.70 8.85
C ARG A 33 -5.00 10.25 9.30
N LEU A 34 -3.78 9.71 9.16
CA LEU A 34 -3.46 8.35 9.56
C LEU A 34 -3.62 8.14 11.06
N VAL A 35 -3.05 9.05 11.87
CA VAL A 35 -3.14 9.00 13.33
C VAL A 35 -4.59 9.09 13.79
N SER A 36 -5.38 9.99 13.21
CA SER A 36 -6.81 10.08 13.49
C SER A 36 -7.52 8.76 13.18
N TRP A 37 -7.27 8.19 12.00
CA TRP A 37 -7.86 6.91 11.61
C TRP A 37 -7.46 5.77 12.55
N PHE A 38 -6.18 5.68 12.93
CA PHE A 38 -5.71 4.67 13.89
C PHE A 38 -6.32 4.83 15.28
N LYS A 39 -6.56 6.06 15.75
CA LYS A 39 -7.29 6.33 17.00
C LYS A 39 -8.74 5.86 16.89
N ASP A 40 -9.41 6.13 15.78
CA ASP A 40 -10.78 5.67 15.52
C ASP A 40 -10.89 4.14 15.47
N GLN A 41 -9.85 3.46 14.98
CA GLN A 41 -9.75 1.99 15.01
C GLN A 41 -9.35 1.44 16.40
N GLY A 42 -9.01 2.30 17.37
CA GLY A 42 -8.53 1.90 18.69
C GLY A 42 -7.09 1.34 18.70
N TRP A 43 -6.32 1.56 17.64
CA TRP A 43 -4.92 1.09 17.53
C TRP A 43 -3.91 2.04 18.18
N LEU A 44 -4.30 3.31 18.35
CA LEU A 44 -3.58 4.34 19.09
C LEU A 44 -4.43 4.92 20.21
N LYS A 45 -3.78 5.31 21.31
CA LYS A 45 -4.40 5.99 22.46
C LYS A 45 -4.38 7.51 22.29
N GLU A 46 -5.11 8.22 23.16
CA GLU A 46 -5.31 9.68 23.08
C GLU A 46 -4.00 10.48 23.09
N GLY A 47 -2.96 10.00 23.79
CA GLY A 47 -1.62 10.59 23.83
C GLY A 47 -0.60 10.04 22.81
N GLU A 48 -0.98 9.03 22.01
CA GLU A 48 -0.11 8.44 21.00
C GLU A 48 -0.27 9.19 19.66
N GLY A 49 0.85 9.38 18.95
CA GLY A 49 0.91 10.16 17.70
C GLY A 49 1.75 9.48 16.63
N ILE A 50 2.25 10.25 15.67
CA ILE A 50 3.06 9.73 14.56
C ILE A 50 4.35 9.06 15.03
N ASP A 51 4.96 9.54 16.12
CA ASP A 51 6.16 8.93 16.68
C ASP A 51 5.91 7.47 17.12
N GLU A 52 4.72 7.20 17.67
CA GLU A 52 4.32 5.85 18.09
C GLU A 52 4.06 4.95 16.87
N VAL A 53 3.46 5.50 15.80
CA VAL A 53 3.28 4.82 14.52
C VAL A 53 4.62 4.39 13.91
N ILE A 54 5.61 5.28 13.92
CA ILE A 54 6.95 5.01 13.38
C ILE A 54 7.67 3.99 14.26
N SER A 55 7.67 4.19 15.58
CA SER A 55 8.29 3.29 16.57
C SER A 55 7.76 1.86 16.45
N ARG A 56 6.45 1.70 16.28
CA ARG A 56 5.79 0.39 16.09
C ARG A 56 5.80 -0.12 14.65
N SER A 57 6.47 0.57 13.73
CA SER A 57 6.53 0.20 12.30
C SER A 57 5.16 0.05 11.64
N MET A 58 4.18 0.84 12.08
CA MET A 58 2.80 0.83 11.56
C MET A 58 2.63 1.70 10.29
N TYR A 59 3.66 1.74 9.44
CA TYR A 59 3.67 2.49 8.18
C TYR A 59 4.04 1.56 7.01
N CYS A 60 4.25 2.10 5.82
CA CYS A 60 4.61 1.31 4.64
C CYS A 60 5.67 1.99 3.78
N MET A 61 6.73 1.28 3.41
CA MET A 61 7.67 1.74 2.37
C MET A 61 7.33 1.24 0.96
N GLY A 62 6.17 0.58 0.82
CA GLY A 62 5.62 0.01 -0.41
C GLY A 62 6.27 -1.30 -0.83
N CYS A 63 5.66 -1.92 -1.84
CA CYS A 63 6.00 -3.28 -2.28
C CYS A 63 7.47 -3.50 -2.63
N ARG A 64 8.16 -2.46 -3.12
CA ARG A 64 9.59 -2.49 -3.50
C ARG A 64 10.51 -1.79 -2.50
N GLY A 65 9.97 -1.33 -1.37
CA GLY A 65 10.75 -0.75 -0.28
C GLY A 65 11.18 -1.80 0.74
N ASP A 66 11.53 -1.37 1.94
CA ASP A 66 11.80 -2.27 3.06
C ASP A 66 10.53 -3.04 3.42
N ARG A 67 10.61 -4.37 3.30
CA ARG A 67 9.49 -5.29 3.57
C ARG A 67 9.24 -5.51 5.07
N SER A 68 10.22 -5.23 5.93
CA SER A 68 10.06 -5.36 7.39
C SER A 68 9.01 -4.40 7.96
N VAL A 69 8.81 -3.28 7.27
CA VAL A 69 7.82 -2.23 7.59
C VAL A 69 6.73 -2.17 6.52
N HIS A 70 6.42 -3.27 5.83
CA HIS A 70 5.36 -3.29 4.84
C HIS A 70 4.00 -3.48 5.52
N TRP A 71 3.03 -2.62 5.19
CA TRP A 71 1.67 -2.66 5.76
C TRP A 71 1.00 -4.04 5.70
N SER A 72 1.29 -4.79 4.65
CA SER A 72 0.79 -6.15 4.46
C SER A 72 1.96 -7.08 4.15
N SER A 73 2.79 -7.36 5.15
CA SER A 73 4.00 -8.21 5.00
C SER A 73 3.67 -9.56 4.34
N GLU A 74 2.51 -10.14 4.66
CA GLU A 74 2.02 -11.40 4.09
C GLU A 74 1.20 -11.24 2.80
N CYS A 75 1.38 -10.15 2.05
CA CYS A 75 0.65 -9.91 0.81
C CYS A 75 1.00 -10.97 -0.26
N TRP A 76 0.05 -11.88 -0.50
CA TRP A 76 0.23 -12.95 -1.48
C TRP A 76 0.45 -12.45 -2.91
N ILE A 77 -0.09 -11.27 -3.26
CA ILE A 77 0.05 -10.69 -4.60
C ILE A 77 1.50 -10.22 -4.81
N LEU A 78 2.08 -9.57 -3.80
CA LEU A 78 3.47 -9.16 -3.79
C LEU A 78 4.39 -10.37 -3.95
N ARG A 79 4.17 -11.41 -3.15
CA ARG A 79 4.95 -12.64 -3.20
C ARG A 79 4.86 -13.31 -4.57
N CYS A 80 3.65 -13.49 -5.10
CA CYS A 80 3.45 -14.10 -6.42
C CYS A 80 4.15 -13.29 -7.55
N CYS A 81 3.96 -11.97 -7.56
CA CYS A 81 4.49 -11.11 -8.61
C CYS A 81 6.01 -10.99 -8.56
N VAL A 82 6.56 -10.66 -7.39
CA VAL A 82 7.97 -10.29 -7.24
C VAL A 82 8.82 -11.49 -6.84
N ASP A 83 8.39 -12.27 -5.84
CA ASP A 83 9.23 -13.35 -5.30
C ASP A 83 9.17 -14.60 -6.18
N ASP A 84 7.97 -14.99 -6.62
CA ASP A 84 7.78 -16.23 -7.35
C ASP A 84 7.98 -16.05 -8.87
N LYS A 85 7.48 -14.95 -9.45
CA LYS A 85 7.55 -14.68 -10.89
C LYS A 85 8.64 -13.69 -11.31
N GLY A 86 9.22 -12.92 -10.37
CA GLY A 86 10.28 -11.95 -10.69
C GLY A 86 9.83 -10.77 -11.57
N LEU A 87 8.54 -10.45 -11.58
CA LEU A 87 7.95 -9.39 -12.38
C LEU A 87 7.93 -8.07 -11.62
N GLU A 88 8.01 -6.96 -12.36
CA GLU A 88 7.87 -5.64 -11.76
C GLU A 88 6.40 -5.36 -11.45
N TYR A 89 5.50 -5.71 -12.36
CA TYR A 89 4.06 -5.49 -12.17
C TYR A 89 3.25 -6.73 -12.53
N CYS A 90 2.11 -6.89 -11.87
CA CYS A 90 1.20 -8.00 -12.15
C CYS A 90 0.70 -7.97 -13.60
N TYR A 91 0.58 -6.80 -14.24
CA TYR A 91 0.14 -6.70 -15.64
C TYR A 91 1.11 -7.32 -16.64
N GLU A 92 2.38 -7.50 -16.26
CA GLU A 92 3.40 -8.15 -17.09
C GLU A 92 3.24 -9.68 -17.08
N CYS A 93 2.43 -10.22 -16.18
CA CYS A 93 2.13 -11.63 -16.14
C CYS A 93 1.18 -12.00 -17.29
N GLU A 94 1.48 -13.06 -18.02
CA GLU A 94 0.63 -13.57 -19.12
C GLU A 94 -0.78 -13.95 -18.66
N ASP A 95 -0.91 -14.43 -17.42
CA ASP A 95 -2.20 -14.76 -16.81
C ASP A 95 -3.01 -13.54 -16.33
N PHE A 96 -2.54 -12.30 -16.54
CA PHE A 96 -3.18 -11.11 -15.97
C PHE A 96 -4.46 -10.67 -16.71
N PRO A 97 -5.52 -10.25 -15.98
CA PRO A 97 -5.69 -10.43 -14.55
C PRO A 97 -6.05 -11.88 -14.22
N CYS A 98 -5.32 -12.50 -13.29
CA CYS A 98 -5.54 -13.90 -12.94
C CYS A 98 -6.84 -14.06 -12.14
N LEU A 99 -7.46 -15.24 -12.19
CA LEU A 99 -8.75 -15.48 -11.51
C LEU A 99 -8.66 -15.17 -10.01
N ARG A 100 -7.57 -15.56 -9.35
CA ARG A 100 -7.34 -15.29 -7.92
C ARG A 100 -7.33 -13.80 -7.61
N LEU A 101 -6.70 -12.98 -8.46
CA LEU A 101 -6.65 -11.52 -8.28
C LEU A 101 -8.02 -10.88 -8.56
N LYS A 102 -8.75 -11.36 -9.57
CA LYS A 102 -10.13 -10.92 -9.85
C LYS A 102 -11.07 -11.19 -8.68
N GLU A 103 -11.05 -12.40 -8.11
CA GLU A 103 -11.88 -12.73 -6.96
C GLU A 103 -11.49 -11.92 -5.72
N TRP A 104 -10.18 -11.72 -5.49
CA TRP A 104 -9.69 -10.86 -4.41
C TRP A 104 -10.19 -9.42 -4.53
N ALA A 105 -10.16 -8.87 -5.75
CA ALA A 105 -10.57 -7.50 -6.01
C ALA A 105 -12.04 -7.24 -5.67
N LYS A 106 -12.95 -8.22 -5.85
CA LYS A 106 -14.38 -8.07 -5.51
C LYS A 106 -14.60 -7.74 -4.03
N GLY A 107 -13.70 -8.16 -3.14
CA GLY A 107 -13.77 -7.89 -1.71
C GLY A 107 -13.18 -6.54 -1.29
N SER A 108 -12.57 -5.78 -2.22
CA SER A 108 -11.89 -4.53 -1.89
C SER A 108 -11.98 -3.51 -3.04
N ALA A 109 -12.67 -2.40 -2.78
CA ALA A 109 -12.87 -1.33 -3.75
C ALA A 109 -11.54 -0.83 -4.36
N GLY A 110 -10.48 -0.69 -3.55
CA GLY A 110 -9.17 -0.23 -4.02
C GLY A 110 -8.53 -1.17 -5.05
N TYR A 111 -8.69 -2.49 -4.89
CA TYR A 111 -8.21 -3.46 -5.88
C TYR A 111 -9.11 -3.52 -7.12
N THR A 112 -10.43 -3.38 -6.96
CA THR A 112 -11.35 -3.29 -8.11
C THR A 112 -11.02 -2.08 -8.98
N GLU A 113 -10.79 -0.93 -8.37
CA GLU A 113 -10.42 0.29 -9.09
C GLU A 113 -9.03 0.19 -9.74
N ALA A 114 -8.05 -0.41 -9.05
CA ALA A 114 -6.75 -0.67 -9.61
C ALA A 114 -6.81 -1.56 -10.87
N LEU A 115 -7.61 -2.63 -10.84
CA LEU A 115 -7.81 -3.52 -11.99
C LEU A 115 -8.53 -2.83 -13.15
N ALA A 116 -9.41 -1.87 -12.88
CA ALA A 116 -10.16 -1.17 -13.93
C ALA A 116 -9.33 -0.11 -14.68
N ARG A 117 -8.15 0.25 -14.17
CA ARG A 117 -7.24 1.26 -14.76
C ARG A 117 -6.18 0.67 -15.69
N LEU A 118 -6.00 -0.65 -15.70
CA LEU A 118 -5.02 -1.41 -16.49
C LEU A 118 -5.70 -2.04 -17.70
#